data_AF-A0A093I1B1-F1
#
_entry.id   AF-A0A093I1B1-F1
#
_cell.length_a   1.000
_cell.length_b   1.000
_cell.length_c   1.000
_cell.angle_alpha   90.00
_cell.angle_beta   90.00
_cell.angle_gamma   90.00
#
_symmetry.space_group_name_H-M   'P 1'
#
loop_
_entity.id
_entity.type
_entity.pdbx_description
1 polymer ?
#
loop_
_entity_poly.entity_id
_entity_poly.type
_entity_poly.pdbx_seq_one_letter_code
_entity_poly.pdbx_strand_id
1 'polypeptide(L)'
;EVAYSQSTGQKEQLSRCVQRGIKRVQDLCKVLQLPSVFEETAVSYFQRALQHPSFHLVSLEKKELLGGCCVFVTCRQHNWPLTMGTICSLLYAKKELFASVYLSVQKELELSVPALSLMDLAKTHLSSFRLFQRAADIPAPFVEDKEKMVTRTMQIVELASETWLVTGRHPVPLITAAAFLPPPAHLRLKELHEILLRMASQLAWLRVFNMDKKTVIKHIGDLLQHRIFLLKKSFCAEDAEEQRAGAQGEGSPGSSLAAGGAAQEEVRPLEGKRQRDGGRRPLLPPCLIKPRKRLRTAAPSASDLAITGDEPISDSEIEQYLRGQEEIQAFRKAK
;
A
#
# COMPACT_ATOMS: atom_id res chain seq x y z
N GLU A 1 12.07 32.78 59.37
CA GLU A 1 11.41 31.49 59.12
C GLU A 1 11.97 30.89 57.86
N VAL A 2 12.58 29.71 57.94
CA VAL A 2 13.03 28.96 56.75
C VAL A 2 11.88 28.05 56.37
N ALA A 3 11.30 28.26 55.18
CA ALA A 3 10.20 27.44 54.68
C ALA A 3 10.66 25.97 54.59
N TYR A 4 9.84 25.06 55.14
CA TYR A 4 10.08 23.61 55.17
C TYR A 4 10.41 23.00 53.79
N SER A 5 9.98 23.64 52.69
CA SER A 5 10.29 23.27 51.31
C SER A 5 11.77 23.41 50.93
N GLN A 6 12.55 24.24 51.62
CA GLN A 6 13.97 24.48 51.31
C GLN A 6 14.92 23.51 52.04
N SER A 7 14.42 22.77 53.05
CA SER A 7 15.23 21.88 53.89
C SER A 7 15.32 20.43 53.40
N THR A 8 14.51 20.03 52.43
CA THR A 8 14.69 18.73 51.78
C THR A 8 15.37 18.96 50.45
N GLY A 9 16.63 18.54 50.34
CA GLY A 9 17.32 18.41 49.06
C GLY A 9 16.59 17.39 48.20
N GLN A 10 15.49 17.81 47.57
CA GLN A 10 14.87 17.06 46.49
C GLN A 10 15.87 17.10 45.34
N LYS A 11 16.74 16.08 45.25
CA LYS A 11 17.09 15.56 43.93
C LYS A 11 15.74 15.42 43.21
N GLU A 12 15.55 16.07 42.07
CA GLU A 12 14.32 15.96 41.27
C GLU A 12 14.03 14.47 41.02
N GLN A 13 13.28 13.85 41.93
CA GLN A 13 12.99 12.43 41.84
C GLN A 13 11.87 12.31 40.83
N LEU A 14 12.22 11.78 39.66
CA LEU A 14 11.26 11.46 38.60
C LEU A 14 10.08 10.67 39.20
N SER A 15 8.86 11.00 38.78
CA SER A 15 7.66 10.34 39.29
C SER A 15 7.72 8.82 39.01
N ARG A 16 7.08 8.02 39.89
CA ARG A 16 7.09 6.55 39.76
C ARG A 16 6.58 6.05 38.41
N CYS A 17 5.64 6.77 37.79
CA CYS A 17 5.14 6.42 36.46
C CYS A 17 6.16 6.71 35.35
N VAL A 18 6.93 7.80 35.45
CA VAL A 18 8.05 8.12 34.55
C VAL A 18 9.12 7.03 34.66
N GLN A 19 9.53 6.66 35.88
CA GLN A 19 10.53 5.61 36.10
C GLN A 19 10.10 4.26 35.51
N ARG A 20 8.84 3.87 35.71
CA ARG A 20 8.27 2.64 35.12
C ARG A 20 8.24 2.71 33.59
N GLY A 21 7.90 3.86 33.03
CA GLY A 21 7.89 4.09 31.58
C GLY A 21 9.29 3.99 30.97
N ILE A 22 10.28 4.63 31.57
CA ILE A 22 11.69 4.56 31.16
C ILE A 22 12.15 3.10 31.17
N LYS A 23 11.94 2.38 32.27
CA LYS A 23 12.33 0.97 32.36
C LYS A 23 11.71 0.12 31.25
N ARG A 24 10.42 0.33 30.92
CA ARG A 24 9.75 -0.36 29.81
C ARG A 24 10.35 -0.05 28.44
N VAL A 25 10.75 1.20 28.20
CA VAL A 25 11.45 1.59 26.96
C VAL A 25 12.78 0.83 26.85
N GLN A 26 13.55 0.79 27.94
CA GLN A 26 14.81 0.06 27.99
C GLN A 26 14.62 -1.45 27.79
N ASP A 27 13.62 -2.04 28.44
CA ASP A 27 13.29 -3.45 28.31
C ASP A 27 12.87 -3.78 26.86
N LEU A 28 12.10 -2.91 26.20
CA LEU A 28 11.73 -3.08 24.79
C LEU A 28 12.94 -3.03 23.86
N CYS A 29 13.89 -2.12 24.09
CA CYS A 29 15.14 -2.06 23.34
C CYS A 29 15.97 -3.34 23.49
N LYS A 30 16.01 -3.92 24.70
CA LYS A 30 16.70 -5.19 24.98
C LYS A 30 16.02 -6.38 24.31
N VAL A 31 14.69 -6.46 24.35
CA VAL A 31 13.91 -7.51 23.65
C VAL A 31 14.18 -7.47 22.15
N LEU A 32 14.28 -6.27 21.58
CA LEU A 32 14.61 -6.05 20.16
C LEU A 32 16.10 -6.17 19.83
N GLN A 33 16.96 -6.38 20.84
CA GLN A 33 18.42 -6.45 20.71
C GLN A 33 19.03 -5.23 20.02
N LEU A 34 18.54 -4.03 20.38
CA LEU A 34 19.02 -2.76 19.81
C LEU A 34 20.34 -2.30 20.44
N PRO A 35 21.19 -1.56 19.69
CA PRO A 35 22.38 -0.92 20.25
C PRO A 35 22.05 0.08 21.38
N SER A 36 22.96 0.27 22.34
CA SER A 36 22.75 1.17 23.49
C SER A 36 22.42 2.62 23.10
N VAL A 37 22.98 3.11 21.99
CA VAL A 37 22.70 4.47 21.46
C VAL A 37 21.21 4.66 21.17
N PHE A 38 20.51 3.60 20.77
CA PHE A 38 19.07 3.65 20.49
C PHE A 38 18.27 3.75 21.78
N GLU A 39 18.72 3.04 22.82
CA GLU A 39 18.11 3.09 24.15
C GLU A 39 18.15 4.51 24.72
N GLU A 40 19.31 5.15 24.70
CA GLU A 40 19.49 6.53 25.18
C GLU A 40 18.60 7.53 24.43
N THR A 41 18.57 7.42 23.10
CA THR A 41 17.76 8.29 22.23
C THR A 41 16.26 8.10 22.48
N ALA A 42 15.80 6.84 22.59
CA ALA A 42 14.40 6.53 22.83
C ALA A 42 13.93 6.99 24.22
N VAL A 43 14.78 6.84 25.25
CA VAL A 43 14.51 7.34 26.60
C VAL A 43 14.42 8.87 26.61
N SER A 44 15.32 9.56 25.90
CA SER A 44 15.27 11.02 25.74
C SER A 44 13.97 11.49 25.10
N TYR A 45 13.52 10.85 24.00
CA TYR A 45 12.23 11.17 23.39
C TYR A 45 11.05 10.89 24.31
N PHE A 46 11.09 9.80 25.07
CA PHE A 46 10.03 9.48 26.02
C PHE A 46 9.94 10.51 27.15
N GLN A 47 11.08 10.94 27.70
CA GLN A 47 11.12 12.00 28.71
C GLN A 47 10.60 13.33 28.19
N ARG A 48 11.02 13.75 26.98
CA ARG A 48 10.49 14.94 26.31
C ARG A 48 8.97 14.84 26.08
N ALA A 49 8.48 13.67 25.69
CA ALA A 49 7.06 13.46 25.47
C ALA A 49 6.26 13.61 26.78
N LEU A 50 6.78 13.10 27.90
CA LEU A 50 6.10 13.21 29.20
C LEU A 50 6.07 14.63 29.76
N GLN A 51 6.96 15.53 29.32
CA GLN A 51 6.96 16.94 29.69
C GLN A 51 5.99 17.78 28.82
N HIS A 52 5.48 17.22 27.72
CA HIS A 52 4.62 17.96 26.81
C HIS A 52 3.17 17.97 27.33
N PRO A 53 2.48 19.14 27.33
CA PRO A 53 1.10 19.25 27.84
C PRO A 53 0.12 18.26 27.21
N SER A 54 0.28 17.98 25.91
CA SER A 54 -0.55 17.05 25.13
C SER A 54 -0.54 15.61 25.65
N PHE A 55 0.48 15.22 26.43
CA PHE A 55 0.63 13.86 26.96
C PHE A 55 0.46 13.75 28.49
N HIS A 56 0.22 14.86 29.21
CA HIS A 56 0.05 14.83 30.66
C HIS A 56 -1.19 14.02 31.10
N LEU A 57 -2.33 14.29 30.45
CA LEU A 57 -3.66 13.76 30.80
C LEU A 57 -4.12 12.61 29.88
N VAL A 58 -3.19 11.83 29.33
CA VAL A 58 -3.54 10.67 28.49
C VAL A 58 -3.72 9.40 29.32
N SER A 59 -4.53 8.47 28.80
CA SER A 59 -4.79 7.17 29.44
C SER A 59 -3.51 6.37 29.65
N LEU A 60 -3.54 5.44 30.61
CA LEU A 60 -2.40 4.57 30.89
C LEU A 60 -1.93 3.82 29.63
N GLU A 61 -2.86 3.23 28.88
CA GLU A 61 -2.58 2.51 27.63
C GLU A 61 -1.80 3.41 26.64
N LYS A 62 -2.23 4.67 26.44
CA LYS A 62 -1.51 5.60 25.56
C LYS A 62 -0.10 5.92 26.08
N LYS A 63 0.10 5.99 27.40
CA LYS A 63 1.45 6.17 27.99
C LYS A 63 2.35 4.96 27.77
N GLU A 64 1.81 3.75 27.71
CA GLU A 64 2.56 2.54 27.36
C GLU A 64 2.95 2.54 25.88
N LEU A 65 2.02 2.89 25.00
CA LEU A 65 2.29 3.01 23.56
C LEU A 65 3.25 4.14 23.23
N LEU A 66 3.27 5.21 24.04
CA LEU A 66 4.19 6.33 23.89
C LEU A 66 5.65 5.86 23.88
N GLY A 67 6.02 5.00 24.84
CA GLY A 67 7.36 4.40 24.88
C GLY A 67 7.67 3.57 23.64
N GLY A 68 6.71 2.77 23.17
CA GLY A 68 6.82 2.02 21.92
C GLY A 68 7.00 2.92 20.68
N CYS A 69 6.31 4.05 20.64
CA CYS A 69 6.44 5.03 19.56
C CYS A 69 7.82 5.70 19.58
N CYS A 70 8.35 6.03 20.75
CA CYS A 70 9.71 6.57 20.87
C CYS A 70 10.75 5.58 20.34
N VAL A 71 10.69 4.31 20.73
CA VAL A 71 11.58 3.25 20.21
C VAL A 71 11.42 3.09 18.70
N PHE A 72 10.18 3.12 18.19
CA PHE A 72 9.90 3.02 16.76
C PHE A 72 10.53 4.17 15.97
N VAL A 73 10.37 5.41 16.43
CA VAL A 73 10.94 6.61 15.79
C VAL A 73 12.46 6.52 15.77
N THR A 74 13.09 6.18 16.89
CA THR A 74 14.54 5.98 16.96
C THR A 74 15.00 4.91 15.98
N CYS A 75 14.30 3.77 15.90
CA CYS A 75 14.61 2.73 14.92
C CYS A 75 14.55 3.27 13.48
N ARG A 76 13.56 4.10 13.15
CA ARG A 76 13.43 4.69 11.81
C ARG A 76 14.54 5.67 11.47
N GLN A 77 14.97 6.48 12.42
CA GLN A 77 16.05 7.45 12.22
C GLN A 77 17.40 6.80 11.96
N HIS A 78 17.63 5.61 12.52
CA HIS A 78 18.85 4.83 12.31
C HIS A 78 18.70 3.73 11.24
N ASN A 79 17.69 3.81 10.38
CA ASN A 79 17.41 2.82 9.32
C ASN A 79 17.27 1.38 9.83
N TRP A 80 16.87 1.19 11.08
CA TRP A 80 16.61 -0.13 11.65
C TRP A 80 15.27 -0.68 11.16
N PRO A 81 15.22 -1.90 10.60
CA PRO A 81 14.08 -2.42 9.86
C PRO A 81 12.95 -2.93 10.76
N LEU A 82 12.33 -2.01 11.50
CA LEU A 82 11.22 -2.31 12.41
C LEU A 82 9.88 -1.88 11.80
N THR A 83 8.93 -2.82 11.77
CA THR A 83 7.56 -2.55 11.30
C THR A 83 6.65 -2.20 12.47
N MET A 84 5.64 -1.35 12.22
CA MET A 84 4.61 -1.05 13.24
C MET A 84 3.90 -2.33 13.72
N GLY A 85 3.70 -3.30 12.82
CA GLY A 85 3.10 -4.59 13.16
C GLY A 85 3.90 -5.34 14.23
N THR A 86 5.24 -5.40 14.08
CA THR A 86 6.13 -6.05 15.06
C THR A 86 6.01 -5.43 16.44
N ILE A 87 6.05 -4.10 16.55
CA ILE A 87 5.92 -3.41 17.84
C ILE A 87 4.54 -3.61 18.44
N CYS A 88 3.48 -3.48 17.63
CA CYS A 88 2.11 -3.70 18.11
C CYS A 88 1.95 -5.12 18.66
N SER A 89 2.56 -6.13 18.03
CA SER A 89 2.56 -7.50 18.53
C SER A 89 3.34 -7.65 19.83
N LEU A 90 4.50 -7.00 19.99
CA LEU A 90 5.29 -7.05 21.23
C LEU A 90 4.60 -6.34 22.40
N LEU A 91 3.88 -5.25 22.12
CA LEU A 91 3.16 -4.46 23.11
C LEU A 91 1.70 -4.91 23.31
N TYR A 92 1.25 -5.96 22.63
CA TYR A 92 -0.14 -6.43 22.62
C TYR A 92 -1.15 -5.30 22.33
N ALA A 93 -0.79 -4.39 21.42
CA ALA A 93 -1.51 -3.16 21.15
C ALA A 93 -2.33 -3.23 19.86
N LYS A 94 -3.45 -2.50 19.84
CA LYS A 94 -4.24 -2.29 18.62
C LYS A 94 -3.49 -1.36 17.65
N LYS A 95 -3.39 -1.75 16.38
CA LYS A 95 -2.65 -1.01 15.34
C LYS A 95 -3.15 0.41 15.14
N GLU A 96 -4.46 0.62 15.20
CA GLU A 96 -5.09 1.94 15.03
C GLU A 96 -4.72 2.89 16.17
N LEU A 97 -4.75 2.39 17.41
CA LEU A 97 -4.33 3.16 18.58
C LEU A 97 -2.85 3.51 18.50
N PHE A 98 -1.99 2.55 18.18
CA PHE A 98 -0.57 2.81 17.99
C PHE A 98 -0.30 3.86 16.91
N ALA A 99 -0.98 3.77 15.75
CA ALA A 99 -0.85 4.74 14.68
C ALA A 99 -1.28 6.15 15.12
N SER A 100 -2.37 6.27 15.87
CA SER A 100 -2.83 7.56 16.40
C SER A 100 -1.81 8.20 17.34
N VAL A 101 -1.23 7.41 18.28
CA VAL A 101 -0.22 7.90 19.22
C VAL A 101 1.07 8.24 18.49
N TYR A 102 1.50 7.41 17.53
CA TYR A 102 2.67 7.67 16.70
C TYR A 102 2.58 9.00 15.95
N LEU A 103 1.43 9.29 15.33
CA LEU A 103 1.22 10.56 14.63
C LEU A 103 1.23 11.76 15.60
N SER A 104 0.64 11.62 16.79
CA SER A 104 0.74 12.65 17.83
C SER A 104 2.19 12.86 18.28
N VAL A 105 2.96 11.79 18.53
CA VAL A 105 4.38 11.88 18.91
C VAL A 105 5.19 12.60 17.84
N GLN A 106 5.02 12.21 16.58
CA GLN A 106 5.74 12.82 15.47
C GLN A 106 5.43 14.32 15.34
N LYS A 107 4.15 14.69 15.50
CA LYS A 107 3.69 16.09 15.40
C LYS A 107 4.17 16.94 16.58
N GLU A 108 3.92 16.49 17.81
CA GLU A 108 4.12 17.30 19.02
C GLU A 108 5.61 17.41 19.42
N LEU A 109 6.44 16.42 19.05
CA LEU A 109 7.90 16.47 19.28
C LEU A 109 8.69 16.97 18.06
N GLU A 110 7.99 17.33 16.98
CA GLU A 110 8.57 17.82 15.72
C GLU A 110 9.68 16.90 15.17
N LEU A 111 9.44 15.60 15.23
CA LEU A 111 10.45 14.61 14.87
C LEU A 111 10.44 14.37 13.35
N SER A 112 11.61 14.50 12.73
CA SER A 112 11.83 14.02 11.36
C SER A 112 12.01 12.50 11.39
N VAL A 113 11.07 11.78 10.76
CA VAL A 113 11.06 10.31 10.73
C VAL A 113 11.19 9.82 9.28
N PRO A 114 12.31 9.17 8.92
CA PRO A 114 12.49 8.60 7.59
C PRO A 114 11.49 7.49 7.26
N ALA A 115 11.25 7.31 5.96
CA ALA A 115 10.51 6.16 5.46
C ALA A 115 11.25 4.84 5.76
N LEU A 116 10.52 3.72 5.80
CA LEU A 116 11.13 2.42 6.06
C LEU A 116 12.06 2.02 4.93
N SER A 117 13.32 1.69 5.25
CA SER A 117 14.25 1.09 4.30
C SER A 117 13.75 -0.29 3.86
N LEU A 118 13.35 -0.42 2.59
CA LEU A 118 12.93 -1.70 2.02
C LEU A 118 14.10 -2.70 1.94
N MET A 119 15.32 -2.20 1.71
CA MET A 119 16.51 -3.04 1.63
C MET A 119 16.82 -3.71 2.97
N ASP A 120 16.84 -2.94 4.05
CA ASP A 120 17.15 -3.48 5.38
C ASP A 120 16.01 -4.36 5.90
N LEU A 121 14.77 -4.01 5.58
CA LEU A 121 13.61 -4.85 5.88
C LEU A 121 13.71 -6.20 5.15
N ALA A 122 14.09 -6.19 3.88
CA ALA A 122 14.18 -7.41 3.11
C ALA A 122 15.34 -8.30 3.58
N LYS A 123 16.52 -7.74 3.87
CA LYS A 123 17.62 -8.51 4.47
C LYS A 123 17.22 -9.18 5.79
N THR A 124 16.54 -8.45 6.67
CA THR A 124 16.12 -8.96 7.99
C THR A 124 14.99 -9.98 7.89
N HIS A 125 14.03 -9.76 6.99
CA HIS A 125 12.94 -10.69 6.78
C HIS A 125 13.45 -11.99 6.13
N LEU A 126 14.33 -11.89 5.13
CA LEU A 126 14.94 -13.04 4.47
C LEU A 126 15.82 -13.86 5.40
N SER A 127 16.62 -13.21 6.27
CA SER A 127 17.48 -13.91 7.22
C SER A 127 16.70 -14.75 8.24
N SER A 128 15.44 -14.42 8.49
CA SER A 128 14.54 -15.20 9.35
C SER A 128 14.08 -16.51 8.72
N PHE A 129 14.21 -16.67 7.39
CA PHE A 129 13.80 -17.89 6.72
C PHE A 129 14.74 -19.05 7.02
N ARG A 130 14.14 -20.18 7.41
CA ARG A 130 14.83 -21.45 7.56
C ARG A 130 14.90 -22.12 6.19
N LEU A 131 15.75 -21.63 5.29
CA LEU A 131 15.98 -22.23 3.95
C LEU A 131 17.46 -22.35 3.57
N PHE A 132 18.34 -21.79 4.39
CA PHE A 132 19.78 -21.72 4.08
C PHE A 132 20.57 -22.92 4.61
N GLN A 133 19.91 -23.81 5.36
CA GLN A 133 20.51 -24.99 5.96
C GLN A 133 19.57 -26.18 5.80
N ARG A 134 20.15 -27.38 5.64
CA ARG A 134 19.39 -28.63 5.65
C ARG A 134 18.81 -28.83 7.05
N ALA A 135 17.51 -29.07 7.12
CA ALA A 135 16.81 -29.50 8.31
C ALA A 135 15.91 -30.69 7.93
N ALA A 136 15.38 -31.41 8.92
CA ALA A 136 14.46 -32.52 8.68
C ALA A 136 13.27 -32.10 7.79
N ASP A 137 12.82 -30.85 7.92
CA ASP A 137 11.70 -30.28 7.18
C ASP A 137 12.08 -29.70 5.79
N ILE A 138 13.37 -29.67 5.44
CA ILE A 138 13.88 -28.99 4.22
C ILE A 138 14.73 -29.95 3.38
N PRO A 139 14.14 -30.55 2.34
CA PRO A 139 14.85 -31.33 1.34
C PRO A 139 16.00 -30.55 0.68
N ALA A 140 17.07 -31.26 0.30
CA ALA A 140 18.22 -30.70 -0.42
C ALA A 140 17.90 -29.82 -1.65
N PRO A 141 16.90 -30.12 -2.52
CA PRO A 141 16.58 -29.26 -3.66
C PRO A 141 15.96 -27.90 -3.31
N PHE A 142 15.52 -27.70 -2.06
CA PHE A 142 14.94 -26.44 -1.59
C PHE A 142 15.92 -25.60 -0.77
N VAL A 143 17.16 -26.07 -0.59
CA VAL A 143 18.21 -25.29 0.06
C VAL A 143 18.73 -24.28 -0.94
N GLU A 144 18.64 -23.00 -0.57
CA GLU A 144 19.05 -21.89 -1.40
C GLU A 144 20.23 -21.15 -0.77
N ASP A 145 21.02 -20.50 -1.63
CA ASP A 145 22.10 -19.64 -1.18
C ASP A 145 21.56 -18.29 -0.69
N LYS A 146 22.02 -17.86 0.50
CA LYS A 146 21.50 -16.65 1.16
C LYS A 146 21.79 -15.39 0.36
N GLU A 147 22.99 -15.25 -0.19
CA GLU A 147 23.41 -14.03 -0.89
C GLU A 147 22.69 -13.91 -2.24
N LYS A 148 22.59 -15.03 -2.99
CA LYS A 148 21.84 -15.09 -4.24
C LYS A 148 20.36 -14.80 -4.03
N MET A 149 19.75 -15.34 -2.97
CA MET A 149 18.35 -15.07 -2.64
C MET A 149 18.13 -13.60 -2.34
N VAL A 150 18.94 -13.00 -1.45
CA VAL A 150 18.85 -11.57 -1.11
C VAL A 150 19.01 -10.72 -2.36
N THR A 151 20.02 -10.98 -3.19
CA THR A 151 20.29 -10.19 -4.39
C THR A 151 19.11 -10.25 -5.36
N ARG A 152 18.60 -11.45 -5.64
CA ARG A 152 17.44 -11.66 -6.52
C ARG A 152 16.18 -10.96 -5.97
N THR A 153 15.89 -11.13 -4.68
CA THR A 153 14.72 -10.49 -4.06
C THR A 153 14.84 -8.97 -4.11
N MET A 154 16.04 -8.39 -3.96
CA MET A 154 16.21 -6.94 -4.03
C MET A 154 15.91 -6.42 -5.43
N GLN A 155 16.41 -7.10 -6.46
CA GLN A 155 16.13 -6.73 -7.84
C GLN A 155 14.63 -6.77 -8.16
N ILE A 156 13.88 -7.72 -7.60
CA ILE A 156 12.43 -7.83 -7.76
C ILE A 156 11.69 -6.74 -6.96
N VAL A 157 12.15 -6.40 -5.76
CA VAL A 157 11.57 -5.30 -4.96
C VAL A 157 11.81 -3.94 -5.61
N GLU A 158 12.98 -3.72 -6.21
CA GLU A 158 13.29 -2.54 -7.02
C GLU A 158 12.39 -2.47 -8.25
N LEU A 159 12.25 -3.57 -9.00
CA LEU A 159 11.31 -3.68 -10.12
C LEU A 159 9.87 -3.36 -9.67
N ALA A 160 9.44 -3.85 -8.51
CA ALA A 160 8.13 -3.57 -7.94
C ALA A 160 7.94 -2.08 -7.59
N SER A 161 9.02 -1.39 -7.19
CA SER A 161 9.00 0.05 -6.92
C SER A 161 8.84 0.86 -8.21
N GLU A 162 9.57 0.48 -9.27
CA GLU A 162 9.53 1.10 -10.60
C GLU A 162 8.18 0.91 -11.32
N THR A 163 7.39 -0.08 -10.89
CA THR A 163 6.11 -0.47 -11.49
C THR A 163 4.91 -0.22 -10.60
N TRP A 164 5.03 0.68 -9.61
CA TRP A 164 3.93 1.13 -8.75
C TRP A 164 3.29 0.05 -7.87
N LEU A 165 4.00 -1.05 -7.58
CA LEU A 165 3.51 -2.11 -6.71
C LEU A 165 3.83 -1.90 -5.23
N VAL A 166 4.75 -0.99 -4.91
CA VAL A 166 5.16 -0.65 -3.53
C VAL A 166 4.29 0.44 -2.92
N THR A 167 3.98 1.49 -3.70
CA THR A 167 3.36 2.72 -3.18
C THR A 167 1.96 2.47 -2.62
N GLY A 168 1.70 3.02 -1.42
CA GLY A 168 0.42 2.89 -0.71
C GLY A 168 0.11 1.48 -0.19
N ARG A 169 1.10 0.58 -0.10
CA ARG A 169 0.90 -0.83 0.25
C ARG A 169 1.82 -1.26 1.39
N HIS A 170 1.43 -2.31 2.11
CA HIS A 170 2.26 -2.87 3.17
C HIS A 170 3.50 -3.58 2.57
N PRO A 171 4.73 -3.30 3.05
CA PRO A 171 5.96 -3.78 2.41
C PRO A 171 6.25 -5.27 2.67
N VAL A 172 5.88 -5.82 3.83
CA VAL A 172 6.18 -7.24 4.17
C VAL A 172 5.58 -8.24 3.17
N PRO A 173 4.28 -8.20 2.80
CA PRO A 173 3.74 -9.09 1.78
C PRO A 173 4.42 -8.98 0.41
N LEU A 174 4.93 -7.80 0.05
CA LEU A 174 5.65 -7.61 -1.20
C LEU A 174 7.00 -8.32 -1.16
N ILE A 175 7.77 -8.13 -0.09
CA ILE A 175 9.06 -8.80 0.11
C ILE A 175 8.86 -10.32 0.15
N THR A 176 7.82 -10.81 0.84
CA THR A 176 7.48 -12.23 0.84
C THR A 176 7.18 -12.74 -0.56
N ALA A 177 6.42 -12.01 -1.37
CA ALA A 177 6.14 -12.39 -2.76
C ALA A 177 7.37 -12.31 -3.69
N ALA A 178 8.30 -11.40 -3.39
CA ALA A 178 9.56 -11.27 -4.14
C ALA A 178 10.58 -12.35 -3.76
N ALA A 179 10.55 -12.83 -2.51
CA ALA A 179 11.37 -13.93 -2.02
C ALA A 179 10.85 -15.29 -2.47
N PHE A 180 9.52 -15.46 -2.43
CA PHE A 180 8.82 -16.68 -2.73
C PHE A 180 7.80 -16.45 -3.83
N LEU A 181 8.00 -17.12 -4.97
CA LEU A 181 6.99 -17.22 -6.01
C LEU A 181 5.81 -18.20 -5.70
N PRO A 182 5.71 -18.85 -4.51
CA PRO A 182 4.44 -19.41 -3.99
C PRO A 182 3.97 -18.74 -2.65
N PRO A 183 2.90 -19.17 -1.92
CA PRO A 183 1.61 -18.48 -1.86
C PRO A 183 1.20 -17.73 -0.55
N PRO A 184 2.05 -17.14 0.33
CA PRO A 184 1.51 -16.32 1.43
C PRO A 184 0.92 -14.97 0.96
N ALA A 185 1.30 -14.49 -0.24
CA ALA A 185 1.01 -13.14 -0.72
C ALA A 185 0.44 -13.14 -2.16
N HIS A 186 -0.60 -13.94 -2.38
CA HIS A 186 -1.14 -14.28 -3.71
C HIS A 186 -1.52 -13.06 -4.58
N LEU A 187 -1.95 -11.94 -3.98
CA LEU A 187 -2.27 -10.72 -4.72
C LEU A 187 -1.00 -10.04 -5.27
N ARG A 188 0.04 -9.89 -4.43
CA ARG A 188 1.33 -9.29 -4.84
C ARG A 188 2.04 -10.17 -5.87
N LEU A 189 2.04 -11.47 -5.63
CA LEU A 189 2.59 -12.46 -6.56
C LEU A 189 1.93 -12.38 -7.94
N LYS A 190 0.60 -12.26 -7.98
CA LYS A 190 -0.14 -12.13 -9.24
C LYS A 190 0.25 -10.87 -10.01
N GLU A 191 0.37 -9.74 -9.33
CA GLU A 191 0.77 -8.47 -9.94
C GLU A 191 2.23 -8.52 -10.45
N LEU A 192 3.15 -9.12 -9.68
CA LEU A 192 4.52 -9.36 -10.10
C LEU A 192 4.58 -10.23 -11.37
N HIS A 193 3.83 -11.32 -11.42
CA HIS A 193 3.75 -12.16 -12.63
C HIS A 193 3.20 -11.38 -13.82
N GLU A 194 2.20 -10.52 -13.64
CA GLU A 194 1.64 -9.69 -14.71
C GLU A 194 2.68 -8.71 -15.29
N ILE A 195 3.56 -8.14 -14.45
CA ILE A 195 4.67 -7.28 -14.90
C ILE A 195 5.73 -8.09 -15.65
N LEU A 196 6.15 -9.23 -15.09
CA LEU A 196 7.15 -10.08 -15.73
C LEU A 196 6.68 -10.54 -17.12
N LEU A 197 5.40 -10.91 -17.25
CA LEU A 197 4.80 -11.26 -18.54
C LEU A 197 4.80 -10.08 -19.52
N ARG A 198 4.52 -8.86 -19.05
CA ARG A 198 4.61 -7.65 -19.88
C ARG A 198 6.04 -7.39 -20.34
N MET A 199 7.04 -7.53 -19.47
CA MET A 199 8.46 -7.41 -19.85
C MET A 199 8.86 -8.48 -20.87
N ALA A 200 8.46 -9.74 -20.65
CA ALA A 200 8.71 -10.84 -21.57
C ALA A 200 8.13 -10.58 -22.97
N SER A 201 6.96 -9.93 -23.06
CA SER A 201 6.34 -9.55 -24.35
C SER A 201 7.13 -8.54 -25.19
N GLN A 202 8.17 -7.91 -24.61
CA GLN A 202 9.08 -7.00 -25.30
C GLN A 202 10.27 -7.73 -25.95
N LEU A 203 10.51 -8.98 -25.57
CA LEU A 203 11.54 -9.83 -26.15
C LEU A 203 10.93 -10.69 -27.25
N ALA A 204 11.39 -10.51 -28.49
CA ALA A 204 10.81 -11.19 -29.65
C ALA A 204 10.82 -12.71 -29.52
N TRP A 205 11.91 -13.29 -28.99
CA TRP A 205 12.04 -14.73 -28.80
C TRP A 205 11.13 -15.29 -27.71
N LEU A 206 10.88 -14.55 -26.62
CA LEU A 206 9.92 -14.96 -25.58
C LEU A 206 8.46 -14.76 -26.01
N ARG A 207 8.20 -13.78 -26.85
CA ARG A 207 6.86 -13.50 -27.38
C ARG A 207 6.29 -14.68 -28.19
N VAL A 208 7.15 -15.41 -28.91
CA VAL A 208 6.76 -16.60 -29.70
C VAL A 208 6.25 -17.74 -28.81
N PHE A 209 6.73 -17.83 -27.56
CA PHE A 209 6.38 -18.93 -26.65
C PHE A 209 5.05 -18.74 -25.90
N ASN A 210 4.30 -17.65 -26.13
CA ASN A 210 3.03 -17.36 -25.43
C ASN A 210 3.12 -17.63 -23.91
N MET A 211 4.07 -16.95 -23.26
CA MET A 211 4.43 -17.17 -21.87
C MET A 211 3.22 -17.13 -20.92
N ASP A 212 3.18 -18.08 -19.99
CA ASP A 212 2.22 -18.12 -18.88
C ASP A 212 2.91 -17.80 -17.54
N LYS A 213 2.11 -17.68 -16.46
CA LYS A 213 2.63 -17.34 -15.12
C LYS A 213 3.62 -18.36 -14.57
N LYS A 214 3.62 -19.61 -15.08
CA LYS A 214 4.50 -20.68 -14.62
C LYS A 214 5.81 -20.69 -15.40
N THR A 215 5.75 -20.45 -16.71
CA THR A 215 6.92 -20.47 -17.61
C THR A 215 7.75 -19.20 -17.52
N VAL A 216 7.14 -18.03 -17.28
CA VAL A 216 7.87 -16.76 -17.10
C VAL A 216 8.86 -16.81 -15.94
N ILE A 217 8.58 -17.62 -14.91
CA ILE A 217 9.43 -17.80 -13.73
C ILE A 217 10.82 -18.34 -14.12
N LYS A 218 10.89 -19.18 -15.15
CA LYS A 218 12.15 -19.76 -15.63
C LYS A 218 13.09 -18.73 -16.26
N HIS A 219 12.54 -17.60 -16.72
CA HIS A 219 13.27 -16.53 -17.41
C HIS A 219 13.45 -15.27 -16.55
N ILE A 220 13.19 -15.34 -15.24
CA ILE A 220 13.34 -14.18 -14.35
C ILE A 220 14.77 -13.63 -14.39
N GLY A 221 15.78 -14.49 -14.48
CA GLY A 221 17.18 -14.06 -14.59
C GLY A 221 17.40 -13.12 -15.77
N ASP A 222 16.98 -13.55 -16.97
CA ASP A 222 17.12 -12.77 -18.22
C ASP A 222 16.33 -11.46 -18.16
N LEU A 223 15.11 -11.50 -17.60
CA LEU A 223 14.25 -10.32 -17.45
C LEU A 223 14.84 -9.29 -16.48
N LEU A 224 15.39 -9.73 -15.35
CA LEU A 224 16.01 -8.84 -14.37
C LEU A 224 17.32 -8.24 -14.90
N GLN A 225 18.11 -8.99 -15.66
CA GLN A 225 19.35 -8.51 -16.28
C GLN A 225 19.13 -7.31 -17.21
N HIS A 226 18.02 -7.28 -17.94
CA HIS A 226 17.68 -6.21 -18.89
C HIS A 226 16.52 -5.31 -18.42
N ARG A 227 16.22 -5.30 -17.11
CA ARG A 227 15.00 -4.70 -16.56
C ARG A 227 14.76 -3.25 -16.98
N ILE A 228 15.79 -2.40 -16.96
CA ILE A 228 15.68 -0.96 -17.25
C ILE A 228 15.20 -0.75 -18.70
N PHE A 229 15.81 -1.47 -19.64
CA PHE A 229 15.46 -1.40 -21.05
C PHE A 229 14.05 -1.96 -21.31
N LEU A 230 13.73 -3.11 -20.73
CA LEU A 230 12.43 -3.77 -20.89
C LEU A 230 11.29 -2.93 -20.29
N LEU A 231 11.53 -2.30 -19.14
CA LEU A 231 10.58 -1.40 -18.50
C LEU A 231 10.32 -0.17 -19.37
N LYS A 232 11.37 0.51 -19.84
CA LYS A 232 11.22 1.67 -20.74
C LYS A 232 10.37 1.33 -21.96
N LYS A 233 10.62 0.20 -22.62
CA LYS A 233 9.80 -0.28 -23.74
C LYS A 233 8.36 -0.60 -23.34
N SER A 234 8.14 -1.15 -22.15
CA SER A 234 6.80 -1.48 -21.67
C SER A 234 5.97 -0.26 -21.25
N PHE A 235 6.61 0.86 -20.91
CA PHE A 235 5.94 2.16 -20.73
C PHE A 235 5.67 2.86 -22.07
N CYS A 236 6.59 2.78 -23.04
CA CYS A 236 6.51 3.44 -24.36
C CYS A 236 5.68 2.67 -25.41
N ALA A 237 4.80 1.75 -25.01
CA ALA A 237 4.13 0.84 -25.95
C ALA A 237 3.09 1.51 -26.88
N GLU A 238 3.12 2.84 -27.06
CA GLU A 238 2.13 3.59 -27.85
C GLU A 238 2.64 4.20 -29.17
N ASP A 239 3.94 4.20 -29.54
CA ASP A 239 4.39 5.11 -30.63
C ASP A 239 5.04 4.49 -31.88
N ALA A 240 5.07 3.16 -32.08
CA ALA A 240 5.91 2.55 -33.13
C ALA A 240 5.20 1.90 -34.33
N GLU A 241 3.86 1.78 -34.35
CA GLU A 241 3.16 1.06 -35.42
C GLU A 241 2.31 1.92 -36.38
N GLU A 242 2.30 3.25 -36.26
CA GLU A 242 1.47 4.12 -37.14
C GLU A 242 2.23 4.99 -38.16
N GLN A 243 3.55 4.82 -38.34
CA GLN A 243 4.36 5.64 -39.27
C GLN A 243 5.16 4.85 -40.31
N ARG A 244 4.62 3.72 -40.79
CA ARG A 244 5.16 3.01 -41.97
C ARG A 244 4.10 2.68 -43.04
N ALA A 245 3.14 3.57 -43.25
CA ALA A 245 2.21 3.50 -44.38
C ALA A 245 2.08 4.84 -45.12
N GLY A 246 3.20 5.56 -45.27
CA GLY A 246 3.23 6.85 -45.94
C GLY A 246 4.54 7.10 -46.67
N ALA A 247 4.81 6.31 -47.71
CA ALA A 247 5.73 6.68 -48.78
C ALA A 247 5.53 5.76 -49.99
N GLN A 248 5.52 6.35 -51.20
CA GLN A 248 5.35 5.78 -52.56
C GLN A 248 3.88 5.75 -53.04
N GLY A 249 3.47 6.44 -54.12
CA GLY A 249 4.17 7.28 -55.10
C GLY A 249 3.17 8.07 -55.95
N GLU A 250 3.66 9.13 -56.57
CA GLU A 250 2.92 10.05 -57.44
C GLU A 250 2.54 9.43 -58.80
N GLY A 251 1.44 9.92 -59.42
CA GLY A 251 1.11 9.67 -60.83
C GLY A 251 -0.37 9.92 -61.19
N SER A 252 -0.68 11.12 -61.67
CA SER A 252 -2.00 11.58 -62.19
C SER A 252 -2.18 11.20 -63.70
N PRO A 253 -3.24 11.62 -64.44
CA PRO A 253 -4.69 11.32 -64.37
C PRO A 253 -5.27 10.77 -65.72
N GLY A 254 -6.53 10.31 -65.75
CA GLY A 254 -7.24 9.98 -67.01
C GLY A 254 -8.66 9.42 -66.83
N SER A 255 -9.59 9.88 -67.67
CA SER A 255 -11.07 9.70 -67.71
C SER A 255 -11.54 8.24 -67.97
N SER A 256 -12.81 7.79 -67.89
CA SER A 256 -14.12 8.37 -68.21
C SER A 256 -15.29 7.41 -67.80
N LEU A 257 -16.45 8.02 -67.47
CA LEU A 257 -17.85 7.66 -67.79
C LEU A 257 -18.47 6.24 -67.52
N ALA A 258 -19.51 6.26 -66.66
CA ALA A 258 -20.93 5.94 -66.96
C ALA A 258 -21.64 4.75 -66.25
N ALA A 259 -22.80 5.12 -65.68
CA ALA A 259 -24.10 4.43 -65.63
C ALA A 259 -24.40 3.34 -64.58
N GLY A 260 -25.30 3.69 -63.64
CA GLY A 260 -26.64 3.10 -63.59
C GLY A 260 -26.99 2.11 -62.48
N GLY A 261 -28.07 2.40 -61.75
CA GLY A 261 -29.03 1.38 -61.31
C GLY A 261 -29.07 1.05 -59.82
N ALA A 262 -30.17 1.45 -59.18
CA ALA A 262 -30.52 1.23 -57.78
C ALA A 262 -30.96 -0.22 -57.48
N ALA A 263 -30.70 -0.68 -56.24
CA ALA A 263 -31.63 -1.53 -55.47
C ALA A 263 -31.25 -1.47 -53.98
N GLN A 264 -32.21 -1.08 -53.14
CA GLN A 264 -32.17 -1.22 -51.69
C GLN A 264 -32.33 -2.70 -51.33
N GLU A 265 -31.53 -3.18 -50.38
CA GLU A 265 -31.98 -4.23 -49.46
C GLU A 265 -31.39 -3.94 -48.07
N GLU A 266 -32.27 -3.62 -47.13
CA GLU A 266 -31.97 -3.65 -45.70
C GLU A 266 -31.56 -5.06 -45.29
N VAL A 267 -30.32 -5.24 -44.83
CA VAL A 267 -29.96 -6.40 -43.99
C VAL A 267 -29.18 -5.90 -42.78
N ARG A 268 -29.84 -6.02 -41.62
CA ARG A 268 -29.32 -5.76 -40.28
C ARG A 268 -27.98 -6.49 -40.07
N PRO A 269 -26.93 -5.85 -39.50
CA PRO A 269 -25.78 -6.60 -39.02
C PRO A 269 -26.07 -7.14 -37.62
N LEU A 270 -26.11 -8.47 -37.53
CA LEU A 270 -26.07 -9.21 -36.28
C LEU A 270 -24.90 -8.74 -35.40
N GLU A 271 -25.18 -8.64 -34.10
CA GLU A 271 -24.22 -8.38 -33.02
C GLU A 271 -23.11 -9.45 -32.99
N GLY A 272 -22.10 -9.26 -33.83
CA GLY A 272 -20.81 -9.89 -33.66
C GLY A 272 -20.12 -9.24 -32.48
N LYS A 273 -20.05 -9.93 -31.34
CA LYS A 273 -19.11 -9.65 -30.25
C LYS A 273 -17.69 -9.65 -30.84
N ARG A 274 -17.24 -8.49 -31.33
CA ARG A 274 -15.83 -8.24 -31.59
C ARG A 274 -15.13 -8.31 -30.24
N GLN A 275 -14.53 -9.46 -29.96
CA GLN A 275 -13.41 -9.53 -29.02
C GLN A 275 -12.40 -8.50 -29.52
N ARG A 276 -12.41 -7.32 -28.88
CA ARG A 276 -11.40 -6.30 -29.09
C ARG A 276 -10.07 -6.96 -28.71
N ASP A 277 -9.29 -7.20 -29.75
CA ASP A 277 -7.91 -7.61 -29.63
C ASP A 277 -7.18 -6.67 -28.67
N GLY A 278 -6.35 -7.25 -27.82
CA GLY A 278 -5.86 -6.65 -26.59
C GLY A 278 -4.88 -5.51 -26.85
N GLY A 279 -5.40 -4.30 -27.08
CA GLY A 279 -4.62 -3.07 -26.99
C GLY A 279 -3.84 -3.09 -25.67
N ARG A 280 -2.50 -3.09 -25.78
CA ARG A 280 -1.56 -3.29 -24.66
C ARG A 280 -1.79 -2.18 -23.64
N ARG A 281 -2.56 -2.47 -22.59
CA ARG A 281 -2.90 -1.48 -21.57
C ARG A 281 -1.62 -0.90 -20.97
N PRO A 282 -1.50 0.43 -20.82
CA PRO A 282 -0.32 1.06 -20.25
C PRO A 282 -0.01 0.50 -18.84
N LEU A 283 1.26 0.54 -18.46
CA LEU A 283 1.66 0.23 -17.09
C LEU A 283 1.21 1.35 -16.16
N LEU A 284 0.21 1.05 -15.33
CA LEU A 284 -0.38 1.97 -14.37
C LEU A 284 -0.50 1.28 -13.00
N PRO A 285 -0.56 2.05 -11.90
CA PRO A 285 -0.92 1.52 -10.59
C PRO A 285 -2.16 0.60 -10.66
N PRO A 286 -2.15 -0.60 -10.03
CA PRO A 286 -3.24 -1.56 -10.19
C PRO A 286 -4.63 -1.05 -9.80
N CYS A 287 -4.71 -0.06 -8.90
CA CYS A 287 -5.97 0.60 -8.51
C CYS A 287 -6.60 1.43 -9.64
N LEU A 288 -5.82 1.87 -10.63
CA LEU A 288 -6.31 2.64 -11.80
C LEU A 288 -6.76 1.73 -12.94
N ILE A 289 -6.19 0.53 -13.06
CA ILE A 289 -6.53 -0.44 -14.12
C ILE A 289 -7.91 -1.05 -13.89
N LYS A 290 -8.32 -1.20 -12.62
CA LYS A 290 -9.63 -1.72 -12.19
C LYS A 290 -10.23 -0.80 -11.13
N PRO A 291 -10.72 0.39 -11.51
CA PRO A 291 -11.32 1.29 -10.54
C PRO A 291 -12.53 0.61 -9.89
N ARG A 292 -12.70 0.81 -8.58
CA ARG A 292 -13.96 0.43 -7.92
C ARG A 292 -15.10 1.15 -8.63
N LYS A 293 -16.19 0.43 -8.91
CA LYS A 293 -17.41 1.05 -9.46
C LYS A 293 -17.83 2.17 -8.51
N ARG A 294 -17.67 3.42 -8.94
CA ARG A 294 -18.27 4.55 -8.24
C ARG A 294 -19.68 4.69 -8.78
N LEU A 295 -20.66 4.54 -7.91
CA LEU A 295 -21.98 5.08 -8.18
C LEU A 295 -21.77 6.60 -8.32
N ARG A 296 -22.00 7.14 -9.51
CA ARG A 296 -22.17 8.59 -9.62
C ARG A 296 -23.49 8.89 -8.94
N THR A 297 -23.44 9.56 -7.79
CA THR A 297 -24.60 10.34 -7.34
C THR A 297 -24.92 11.29 -8.49
N ALA A 298 -26.19 11.35 -8.90
CA ALA A 298 -26.61 12.34 -9.88
C ALA A 298 -26.11 13.71 -9.42
N ALA A 299 -25.63 14.54 -10.35
CA ALA A 299 -25.27 15.91 -10.00
C ALA A 299 -26.49 16.52 -9.28
N PRO A 300 -26.29 17.19 -8.14
CA PRO A 300 -27.40 17.86 -7.46
C PRO A 300 -28.10 18.74 -8.48
N SER A 301 -29.41 18.54 -8.60
CA SER A 301 -30.23 19.36 -9.47
C SER A 301 -30.16 20.81 -9.01
N ALA A 302 -30.54 21.76 -9.87
CA ALA A 302 -30.60 23.18 -9.48
C ALA A 302 -31.50 23.40 -8.24
N SER A 303 -32.49 22.52 -8.03
CA SER A 303 -33.36 22.49 -6.86
C SER A 303 -32.64 22.02 -5.59
N ASP A 304 -31.73 21.06 -5.68
CA ASP A 304 -30.96 20.56 -4.53
C ASP A 304 -29.91 21.58 -4.04
N LEU A 305 -29.44 22.44 -4.93
CA LEU A 305 -28.51 23.54 -4.60
C LEU A 305 -29.22 24.77 -4.03
N ALA A 306 -30.54 24.86 -4.19
CA ALA A 306 -31.36 25.96 -3.69
C ALA A 306 -31.86 25.76 -2.26
N ILE A 307 -31.51 24.63 -1.62
CA ILE A 307 -31.90 24.30 -0.25
C ILE A 307 -31.07 25.15 0.73
N THR A 308 -31.68 26.15 1.37
CA THR A 308 -31.08 27.04 2.36
C THR A 308 -31.28 26.58 3.81
N GLY A 309 -32.26 25.71 4.06
CA GLY A 309 -32.63 25.23 5.39
C GLY A 309 -33.60 26.15 6.13
N ASP A 310 -33.97 27.28 5.52
CA ASP A 310 -34.96 28.24 6.04
C ASP A 310 -36.31 28.10 5.30
N GLU A 311 -36.47 27.05 4.51
CA GLU A 311 -37.72 26.81 3.80
C GLU A 311 -38.87 26.54 4.76
N PRO A 312 -40.07 27.10 4.51
CA PRO A 312 -41.24 26.79 5.30
C PRO A 312 -41.60 25.30 5.09
N ILE A 313 -41.55 24.54 6.19
CA ILE A 313 -42.00 23.14 6.21
C ILE A 313 -43.52 23.16 6.38
N SER A 314 -44.27 22.59 5.44
CA SER A 314 -45.72 22.50 5.54
C SER A 314 -46.15 21.46 6.59
N ASP A 315 -47.30 21.69 7.23
CA ASP A 315 -47.85 20.72 8.19
C ASP A 315 -48.06 19.33 7.56
N SER A 316 -48.41 19.27 6.26
CA SER A 316 -48.53 18.01 5.50
C SER A 316 -47.21 17.24 5.38
N GLU A 317 -46.07 17.93 5.28
CA GLU A 317 -44.73 17.32 5.24
C GLU A 317 -44.35 16.76 6.62
N ILE A 318 -44.85 17.35 7.70
CA ILE A 318 -44.65 16.87 9.08
C ILE A 318 -45.57 15.69 9.38
N GLU A 319 -46.83 15.77 8.96
CA GLU A 319 -47.87 14.76 9.19
C GLU A 319 -47.51 13.40 8.59
N GLN A 320 -46.75 13.33 7.48
CA GLN A 320 -46.30 12.05 6.90
C GLN A 320 -45.40 11.23 7.85
N TYR A 321 -44.75 11.89 8.82
CA TYR A 321 -43.91 11.23 9.83
C TYR A 321 -44.71 10.82 11.07
N LEU A 322 -45.96 11.30 11.21
CA LEU A 322 -46.86 10.93 12.30
C LEU A 322 -47.63 9.68 11.91
N ARG A 323 -47.68 8.71 12.82
CA ARG A 323 -48.48 7.51 12.61
C ARG A 323 -49.96 7.85 12.63
N GLY A 324 -50.71 7.29 11.70
CA GLY A 324 -52.17 7.38 11.67
C GLY A 324 -52.81 6.70 12.88
N GLN A 325 -54.06 7.06 13.19
CA GLN A 325 -54.81 6.45 14.30
C GLN A 325 -54.94 4.93 14.15
N GLU A 326 -55.12 4.44 12.93
CA GLU A 326 -55.18 3.01 12.63
C GLU A 326 -53.84 2.30 12.87
N GLU A 327 -52.72 2.93 12.46
CA GLU A 327 -51.37 2.42 12.72
C GLU A 327 -51.05 2.39 14.21
N ILE A 328 -51.49 3.40 14.97
CA ILE A 328 -51.37 3.45 16.44
C ILE A 328 -52.18 2.32 17.07
N GLN A 329 -53.41 2.08 16.62
CA GLN A 329 -54.25 0.98 17.13
C GLN A 329 -53.67 -0.38 16.78
N ALA A 330 -53.17 -0.57 15.55
CA ALA A 330 -52.49 -1.79 15.14
C ALA A 330 -51.22 -2.02 15.97
N PHE A 331 -50.43 -0.97 16.21
CA PHE A 331 -49.24 -1.05 17.06
C PHE A 331 -49.58 -1.38 18.52
N ARG A 332 -50.67 -0.81 19.06
CA ARG A 332 -51.16 -1.14 20.41
C ARG A 332 -51.70 -2.56 20.53
N LYS A 333 -52.26 -3.13 19.45
CA LYS A 333 -52.73 -4.53 19.42
C LYS A 333 -51.59 -5.53 19.25
N ALA A 334 -50.50 -5.12 18.60
CA ALA A 334 -49.32 -5.95 18.37
C ALA A 334 -48.32 -5.95 19.54
N LYS A 335 -48.53 -5.10 20.56
CA LYS A 335 -47.73 -5.00 21.78
C LYS A 335 -48.48 -5.58 22.96
#